data_AF-A0A7E4V0X7-F1
#
_entry.id   AF-A0A7E4V0X7-F1
#
_cell.length_a   1.000
_cell.length_b   1.000
_cell.length_c   1.000
_cell.angle_alpha   90.00
_cell.angle_beta   90.00
_cell.angle_gamma   90.00
#
_symmetry.space_group_name_H-M   'P 1'
#
loop_
_entity.id
_entity.type
_entity.pdbx_description
1 polymer ?
#
loop_
_entity_poly.entity_id
_entity_poly.type
_entity_poly.pdbx_seq_one_letter_code
_entity_poly.pdbx_strand_id
1 'polypeptide(L)'
;MATSIKLPLGSSHAIKLFGDEKLDYDFVKTASKRCLESLPTNFSDDLFNDSELAAFSDHYAIPKPELTLVISMLKALWKQVVFHALKKDAFAAELARLNFTEAKIEALGTIWAENGEETLKRLRNISHSGTPRLNGVNWFIGIERATSYTSAKRDLRALLRLDTSDGDKFQKLGYEELVKLHYQLQTVQDKMDSLIK
;
A
#
# COMPACT_ATOMS: atom_id res chain seq x y z
N MET A 1 -5.68 8.76 -19.68
CA MET A 1 -5.81 9.76 -18.59
C MET A 1 -4.41 10.13 -18.14
N ALA A 2 -4.06 11.41 -18.10
CA ALA A 2 -2.71 11.85 -17.72
C ALA A 2 -2.51 11.60 -16.22
N THR A 3 -1.70 10.60 -15.88
CA THR A 3 -1.36 10.25 -14.50
C THR A 3 -0.29 11.20 -13.99
N SER A 4 -0.71 12.38 -13.51
CA SER A 4 0.23 13.37 -12.98
C SER A 4 0.61 13.06 -11.53
N ILE A 5 1.89 12.83 -11.28
CA ILE A 5 2.47 12.73 -9.94
C ILE A 5 2.28 14.07 -9.24
N LYS A 6 1.63 14.04 -8.08
CA LYS A 6 1.45 15.21 -7.20
C LYS A 6 2.47 15.13 -6.06
N LEU A 7 3.41 16.06 -6.06
CA LEU A 7 4.41 16.22 -5.01
C LEU A 7 3.98 17.27 -3.98
N PRO A 8 4.46 17.21 -2.72
CA PRO A 8 4.13 18.16 -1.67
C PRO A 8 4.68 19.58 -1.94
N LEU A 9 4.14 20.57 -1.24
CA LEU A 9 4.60 21.96 -1.28
C LEU A 9 6.11 22.04 -0.93
N GLY A 10 6.89 22.82 -1.68
CA GLY A 10 8.35 22.93 -1.51
C GLY A 10 9.18 21.95 -2.35
N SER A 11 8.55 21.02 -3.06
CA SER A 11 9.26 20.03 -3.89
C SER A 11 10.09 20.64 -5.01
N SER A 12 9.75 21.82 -5.53
CA SER A 12 10.59 22.49 -6.54
C SER A 12 11.96 22.91 -6.00
N HIS A 13 12.07 23.23 -4.71
CA HIS A 13 13.35 23.50 -4.06
C HIS A 13 14.08 22.19 -3.75
N ALA A 14 13.35 21.17 -3.28
CA ALA A 14 13.88 19.83 -3.05
C ALA A 14 14.45 19.19 -4.32
N ILE A 15 13.79 19.35 -5.47
CA ILE A 15 14.25 18.83 -6.78
C ILE A 15 15.53 19.54 -7.21
N LYS A 16 15.65 20.85 -6.95
CA LYS A 16 16.89 21.60 -7.22
C LYS A 16 18.04 21.15 -6.31
N LEU A 17 17.78 20.95 -5.02
CA LEU A 17 18.76 20.39 -4.08
C LEU A 17 19.14 18.95 -4.43
N PHE A 18 18.19 18.17 -4.92
CA PHE A 18 18.39 16.79 -5.38
C PHE A 18 19.17 16.70 -6.69
N GLY A 19 19.06 17.74 -7.52
CA GLY A 19 19.83 17.89 -8.76
C GLY A 19 21.25 18.44 -8.54
N ASP A 20 21.55 18.98 -7.36
CA ASP A 20 22.90 19.43 -7.00
C ASP A 20 23.82 18.21 -6.80
N GLU A 21 25.08 18.32 -7.26
CA GLU A 21 26.05 17.21 -7.38
C GLU A 21 26.48 16.60 -6.03
N LYS A 22 26.00 17.20 -4.93
CA LYS A 22 26.34 16.84 -3.55
C LYS A 22 25.72 15.53 -3.09
N LEU A 23 24.59 15.11 -3.65
CA LEU A 23 23.89 13.89 -3.21
C LEU A 23 24.35 12.68 -4.03
N ASP A 24 25.03 11.75 -3.39
CA ASP A 24 25.53 10.54 -4.04
C ASP A 24 24.41 9.54 -4.41
N TYR A 25 24.67 8.69 -5.41
CA TYR A 25 23.81 7.58 -5.80
C TYR A 25 23.50 6.64 -4.64
N ASP A 26 24.47 6.38 -3.76
CA ASP A 26 24.31 5.50 -2.61
C ASP A 26 23.29 6.03 -1.58
N PHE A 27 23.24 7.35 -1.37
CA PHE A 27 22.18 7.96 -0.57
C PHE A 27 20.81 7.78 -1.23
N VAL A 28 20.70 8.10 -2.52
CA VAL A 28 19.43 7.98 -3.27
C VAL A 28 18.92 6.54 -3.23
N LYS A 29 19.81 5.56 -3.42
CA LYS A 29 19.50 4.14 -3.35
C LYS A 29 19.04 3.73 -1.95
N THR A 30 19.78 4.09 -0.91
CA THR A 30 19.46 3.74 0.48
C THR A 30 18.15 4.37 0.93
N ALA A 31 17.96 5.67 0.68
CA ALA A 31 16.75 6.39 1.03
C ALA A 31 15.53 5.86 0.27
N SER A 32 15.67 5.59 -1.04
CA SER A 32 14.58 5.03 -1.84
C SER A 32 14.22 3.62 -1.40
N LYS A 33 15.20 2.77 -1.10
CA LYS A 33 14.94 1.42 -0.59
C LYS A 33 14.17 1.45 0.73
N ARG A 34 14.60 2.27 1.70
CA ARG A 34 13.87 2.43 2.97
C ARG A 34 12.48 3.05 2.78
N CYS A 35 12.31 3.99 1.84
CA CYS A 35 10.99 4.51 1.45
C CYS A 35 10.09 3.38 0.97
N LEU A 36 10.57 2.52 0.07
CA LEU A 36 9.79 1.42 -0.46
C LEU A 36 9.48 0.40 0.64
N GLU A 37 10.44 0.01 1.47
CA GLU A 37 10.26 -0.94 2.59
C GLU A 37 9.25 -0.44 3.63
N SER A 38 9.25 0.85 3.97
CA SER A 38 8.33 1.43 4.95
C SER A 38 6.86 1.43 4.52
N LEU A 39 6.57 1.33 3.22
CA LEU A 39 5.20 1.13 2.74
C LEU A 39 4.71 -0.29 3.11
N PRO A 40 3.50 -0.50 3.67
CA PRO A 40 2.38 0.43 3.84
C PRO A 40 2.17 0.92 5.29
N THR A 41 2.95 0.43 6.24
CA THR A 41 2.86 0.75 7.67
C THR A 41 3.00 2.25 7.89
N ASN A 42 2.15 2.79 8.76
CA ASN A 42 1.89 4.21 9.01
C ASN A 42 3.00 5.17 8.58
N PHE A 43 2.54 6.23 7.92
CA PHE A 43 3.25 7.43 7.48
C PHE A 43 3.99 8.19 8.60
N SER A 44 4.71 7.56 9.53
CA SER A 44 5.65 8.29 10.38
C SER A 44 6.60 9.05 9.45
N ASP A 45 6.72 10.35 9.69
CA ASP A 45 7.56 11.22 8.86
C ASP A 45 9.06 10.95 9.06
N ASP A 46 9.39 10.18 10.10
CA ASP A 46 10.76 9.84 10.47
C ASP A 46 11.19 8.53 9.79
N LEU A 47 11.67 8.64 8.55
CA LEU A 47 12.30 7.54 7.82
C LEU A 47 13.70 7.17 8.33
N PHE A 48 14.33 8.13 8.98
CA PHE A 48 15.69 8.05 9.53
C PHE A 48 15.64 8.56 10.96
N ASN A 49 16.48 7.99 11.81
CA ASN A 49 16.62 8.51 13.18
C ASN A 49 17.43 9.82 13.19
N ASP A 50 17.32 10.60 14.27
CA ASP A 50 18.03 11.89 14.40
C ASP A 50 19.56 11.78 14.28
N SER A 51 20.13 10.63 14.64
CA SER A 51 21.57 10.35 14.55
C SER A 51 22.00 10.09 13.09
N GLU A 52 21.21 9.33 12.33
CA GLU A 52 21.41 9.09 10.91
C GLU A 52 21.25 10.39 10.11
N LEU A 53 20.23 11.19 10.42
CA LEU A 53 20.05 12.51 9.79
C LEU A 53 21.21 13.45 10.12
N ALA A 54 21.78 13.39 11.33
CA ALA A 54 22.99 14.14 11.67
C ALA A 54 24.20 13.66 10.87
N ALA A 55 24.43 12.35 10.78
CA ALA A 55 25.52 11.78 10.01
C ALA A 55 25.43 12.12 8.50
N PHE A 56 24.23 12.10 7.92
CA PHE A 56 24.02 12.52 6.54
C PHE A 56 24.16 14.03 6.36
N SER A 57 23.68 14.83 7.31
CA SER A 57 23.84 16.30 7.29
C SER A 57 25.33 16.68 7.30
N ASP A 58 26.13 16.01 8.15
CA ASP A 58 27.58 16.22 8.25
C ASP A 58 28.32 15.72 7.00
N HIS A 59 27.94 14.55 6.47
CA HIS A 59 28.59 13.95 5.30
C HIS A 59 28.33 14.73 4.00
N TYR A 60 27.10 15.20 3.79
CA TYR A 60 26.70 15.90 2.57
C TYR A 60 26.78 17.43 2.69
N ALA A 61 27.12 17.95 3.87
CA ALA A 61 27.11 19.38 4.20
C ALA A 61 25.78 20.07 3.85
N ILE A 62 24.66 19.36 4.05
CA ILE A 62 23.29 19.85 3.80
C ILE A 62 22.61 20.05 5.17
N PRO A 63 21.94 21.18 5.42
CA PRO A 63 21.17 21.37 6.64
C PRO A 63 20.11 20.28 6.83
N LYS A 64 19.96 19.77 8.06
CA LYS A 64 18.89 18.83 8.44
C LYS A 64 17.51 19.15 7.84
N PRO A 65 16.97 20.38 7.89
CA PRO A 65 15.63 20.66 7.32
C PRO A 65 15.55 20.48 5.80
N GLU A 66 16.64 20.76 5.07
CA GLU A 66 16.71 20.56 3.63
C GLU A 66 16.77 19.06 3.29
N LEU A 67 17.51 18.29 4.08
CA LEU A 67 17.59 16.84 3.94
C LEU A 67 16.23 16.18 4.20
N THR A 68 15.53 16.58 5.27
CA THR A 68 14.17 16.12 5.56
C THR A 68 13.22 16.43 4.41
N LEU A 69 13.32 17.63 3.81
CA LEU A 69 12.48 17.99 2.66
C LEU A 69 12.72 17.09 1.45
N VAL A 70 13.98 16.74 1.16
CA VAL A 70 14.34 15.80 0.09
C VAL A 70 13.76 14.41 0.37
N ILE A 71 13.86 13.92 1.61
CA ILE A 71 13.31 12.62 2.02
C ILE A 71 11.77 12.63 1.90
N SER A 72 11.10 13.69 2.35
CA SER A 72 9.64 13.84 2.21
C SER A 72 9.19 13.85 0.75
N MET A 73 9.95 14.52 -0.12
CA MET A 73 9.72 14.50 -1.57
C MET A 73 9.88 13.08 -2.13
N LEU A 74 10.96 12.36 -1.80
CA LEU A 74 11.17 10.97 -2.24
C LEU A 74 10.06 10.04 -1.76
N LYS A 75 9.64 10.16 -0.50
CA LYS A 75 8.50 9.41 0.08
C LYS A 75 7.22 9.67 -0.71
N ALA A 76 6.91 10.92 -1.01
CA ALA A 76 5.74 11.29 -1.78
C ALA A 76 5.81 10.78 -3.23
N LEU A 77 6.98 10.86 -3.86
CA LEU A 77 7.23 10.34 -5.20
C LEU A 77 6.97 8.84 -5.25
N TRP A 78 7.63 8.05 -4.41
CA TRP A 78 7.47 6.60 -4.37
C TRP A 78 6.05 6.17 -4.06
N LYS A 79 5.35 6.90 -3.17
CA LYS A 79 3.92 6.67 -2.90
C LYS A 79 3.07 6.80 -4.17
N GLN A 80 3.28 7.84 -4.97
CA GLN A 80 2.53 8.06 -6.22
C GLN A 80 2.87 7.00 -7.27
N VAL A 81 4.16 6.66 -7.42
CA VAL A 81 4.63 5.65 -8.37
C VAL A 81 4.02 4.28 -8.09
N VAL A 82 4.02 3.88 -6.82
CA VAL A 82 3.42 2.63 -6.35
C VAL A 82 1.90 2.66 -6.52
N PHE A 83 1.24 3.75 -6.11
CA PHE A 83 -0.21 3.89 -6.19
C PHE A 83 -0.73 3.76 -7.63
N HIS A 84 0.00 4.33 -8.59
CA HIS A 84 -0.34 4.28 -9.99
C HIS A 84 0.27 3.09 -10.76
N ALA A 85 1.07 2.26 -10.09
CA ALA A 85 1.81 1.15 -10.70
C ALA A 85 2.49 1.54 -12.02
N LEU A 86 3.20 2.68 -12.03
CA LEU A 86 3.79 3.25 -13.24
C LEU A 86 4.87 2.31 -13.82
N LYS A 87 4.86 2.15 -15.15
CA LYS A 87 5.95 1.48 -15.89
C LYS A 87 7.19 2.38 -15.93
N LYS A 88 8.39 1.79 -16.10
CA LYS A 88 9.67 2.52 -16.17
C LYS A 88 9.61 3.72 -17.11
N ASP A 89 9.09 3.54 -18.32
CA ASP A 89 9.04 4.61 -19.33
C ASP A 89 8.10 5.77 -18.92
N ALA A 90 6.94 5.43 -18.35
CA ALA A 90 5.99 6.42 -17.84
C ALA A 90 6.55 7.16 -16.61
N PHE A 91 7.31 6.46 -15.77
CA PHE A 91 7.98 7.04 -14.62
C PHE A 91 9.09 8.02 -15.04
N ALA A 92 9.94 7.63 -15.99
CA ALA A 92 10.99 8.51 -16.51
C ALA A 92 10.42 9.77 -17.18
N ALA A 93 9.37 9.64 -17.97
CA ALA A 93 8.69 10.78 -18.59
C ALA A 93 8.10 11.75 -17.55
N GLU A 94 7.57 11.22 -16.45
CA GLU A 94 6.99 12.04 -15.39
C GLU A 94 8.06 12.73 -14.54
N LEU A 95 9.21 12.09 -14.30
CA LEU A 95 10.36 12.73 -13.67
C LEU A 95 10.95 13.84 -14.55
N ALA A 96 11.03 13.63 -15.87
CA ALA A 96 11.44 14.65 -16.82
C ALA A 96 10.49 15.87 -16.78
N ARG A 97 9.17 15.63 -16.68
CA ARG A 97 8.16 16.69 -16.51
C ARG A 97 8.35 17.49 -15.22
N LEU A 98 8.88 16.86 -14.18
CA LEU A 98 9.15 17.47 -12.88
C LEU A 98 10.52 18.17 -12.81
N ASN A 99 11.28 18.22 -13.90
CA ASN A 99 12.63 18.82 -14.01
C ASN A 99 13.71 18.14 -13.16
N PHE A 100 13.67 16.81 -13.02
CA PHE A 100 14.80 16.05 -12.48
C PHE A 100 15.95 15.97 -13.50
N THR A 101 17.20 15.96 -13.02
CA THR A 101 18.39 15.74 -13.86
C THR A 101 18.40 14.33 -14.44
N GLU A 102 18.87 14.15 -15.68
CA GLU A 102 18.94 12.86 -16.38
C GLU A 102 19.63 11.75 -15.57
N ALA A 103 20.75 12.06 -14.92
CA ALA A 103 21.45 11.15 -14.02
C ALA A 103 20.57 10.63 -12.87
N LYS A 104 19.70 11.48 -12.32
CA LYS A 104 18.79 11.11 -11.23
C LYS A 104 17.56 10.36 -11.73
N ILE A 105 17.10 10.66 -12.96
CA ILE A 105 16.04 9.91 -13.62
C ILE A 105 16.48 8.46 -13.84
N GLU A 106 17.68 8.25 -14.36
CA GLU A 106 18.26 6.91 -14.55
C GLU A 106 18.45 6.18 -13.21
N ALA A 107 18.95 6.89 -12.19
CA ALA A 107 19.13 6.31 -10.86
C ALA A 107 17.79 5.82 -10.25
N LEU A 108 16.77 6.67 -10.23
CA LEU A 108 15.44 6.32 -9.72
C LEU A 108 14.77 5.24 -10.58
N GLY A 109 14.93 5.31 -11.90
CA GLY A 109 14.42 4.31 -12.84
C GLY A 109 15.04 2.93 -12.62
N THR A 110 16.34 2.87 -12.31
CA THR A 110 17.05 1.63 -11.97
C THR A 110 16.55 1.06 -10.65
N ILE A 111 16.43 1.90 -9.61
CA ILE A 111 15.88 1.48 -8.31
C ILE A 111 14.45 0.94 -8.46
N TRP A 112 13.62 1.58 -9.29
CA TRP A 112 12.26 1.11 -9.56
C TRP A 112 12.24 -0.21 -10.33
N ALA A 113 13.14 -0.40 -11.30
CA ALA A 113 13.25 -1.66 -12.05
C ALA A 113 13.67 -2.82 -11.14
N GLU A 114 14.57 -2.57 -10.19
CA GLU A 114 15.06 -3.58 -9.24
C GLU A 114 14.02 -3.92 -8.14
N ASN A 115 13.37 -2.91 -7.55
CA ASN A 115 12.57 -3.09 -6.33
C ASN A 115 11.05 -2.99 -6.56
N GLY A 116 10.63 -2.50 -7.73
CA GLY A 116 9.24 -2.14 -7.98
C GLY A 116 8.31 -3.35 -8.05
N GLU A 117 8.70 -4.42 -8.73
CA GLU A 117 7.85 -5.61 -8.86
C GLU A 117 7.63 -6.31 -7.51
N GLU A 118 8.69 -6.48 -6.72
CA GLU A 118 8.60 -7.04 -5.37
C GLU A 118 7.74 -6.17 -4.45
N THR A 119 7.94 -4.84 -4.50
CA THR A 119 7.16 -3.89 -3.71
C THR A 119 5.67 -3.94 -4.09
N LEU A 120 5.35 -3.97 -5.38
CA LEU A 120 3.97 -4.09 -5.85
C LEU A 120 3.34 -5.42 -5.45
N LYS A 121 4.06 -6.54 -5.55
CA LYS A 121 3.58 -7.85 -5.08
C LYS A 121 3.29 -7.83 -3.58
N ARG A 122 4.22 -7.29 -2.78
CA ARG A 122 4.06 -7.14 -1.32
C ARG A 122 2.84 -6.29 -0.99
N LEU A 123 2.69 -5.12 -1.61
CA LEU A 123 1.60 -4.20 -1.33
C LEU A 123 0.25 -4.70 -1.85
N ARG A 124 0.20 -5.42 -2.98
CA ARG A 124 -1.03 -6.09 -3.46
C ARG A 124 -1.56 -7.11 -2.45
N ASN A 125 -0.67 -7.68 -1.63
CA ASN A 125 -1.07 -8.63 -0.59
C ASN A 125 -1.51 -7.94 0.71
N ILE A 126 -1.30 -6.64 0.86
CA ILE A 126 -1.67 -5.88 2.06
C ILE A 126 -2.96 -5.11 1.79
N SER A 127 -4.03 -5.47 2.51
CA SER A 127 -5.33 -4.82 2.40
C SER A 127 -5.25 -3.38 2.88
N HIS A 128 -5.53 -2.42 1.99
CA HIS A 128 -5.51 -0.98 2.32
C HIS A 128 -6.58 -0.57 3.34
N SER A 129 -7.64 -1.36 3.52
CA SER A 129 -8.79 -1.01 4.36
C SER A 129 -8.62 -1.38 5.84
N GLY A 130 -7.47 -1.96 6.23
CA GLY A 130 -7.33 -2.59 7.56
C GLY A 130 -8.29 -3.77 7.78
N THR A 131 -8.96 -4.23 6.71
CA THR A 131 -9.82 -5.41 6.76
C THR A 131 -8.98 -6.64 6.44
N PRO A 132 -8.99 -7.67 7.29
CA PRO A 132 -8.22 -8.89 7.06
C PRO A 132 -8.55 -9.51 5.71
N ARG A 133 -7.53 -10.00 5.01
CA ARG A 133 -7.74 -10.67 3.73
C ARG A 133 -8.40 -12.02 3.98
N LEU A 134 -9.48 -12.31 3.29
CA LEU A 134 -10.12 -13.62 3.31
C LEU A 134 -9.34 -14.58 2.40
N ASN A 135 -8.70 -15.59 2.99
CA ASN A 135 -7.90 -16.58 2.28
C ASN A 135 -8.74 -17.80 1.87
N GLY A 136 -9.74 -18.14 2.67
CA GLY A 136 -10.58 -19.31 2.44
C GLY A 136 -11.88 -19.25 3.22
N VAL A 137 -12.86 -20.02 2.75
CA VAL A 137 -14.17 -20.16 3.41
C VAL A 137 -14.46 -21.65 3.56
N ASN A 138 -14.68 -22.07 4.80
CA ASN A 138 -15.20 -23.37 5.14
C ASN A 138 -16.59 -23.21 5.76
N TRP A 139 -17.46 -24.19 5.58
CA TRP A 139 -18.81 -24.12 6.12
C TRP A 139 -19.28 -25.49 6.61
N PHE A 140 -20.14 -25.47 7.62
CA PHE A 140 -20.85 -26.62 8.12
C PHE A 140 -22.30 -26.25 8.37
N ILE A 141 -23.24 -27.09 7.96
CA ILE A 141 -24.66 -26.89 8.25
C ILE A 141 -25.08 -27.93 9.29
N GLY A 142 -25.57 -27.43 10.43
CA GLY A 142 -26.07 -28.23 11.53
C GLY A 142 -27.54 -27.95 11.80
N ILE A 143 -28.24 -28.95 12.36
CA ILE A 143 -29.60 -28.78 12.89
C ILE A 143 -29.48 -28.71 14.41
N GLU A 144 -29.87 -27.59 14.99
CA GLU A 144 -29.94 -27.44 16.44
C GLU A 144 -31.38 -27.71 16.88
N ARG A 145 -31.52 -28.53 17.92
CA ARG A 145 -32.82 -28.86 18.50
C ARG A 145 -32.92 -28.16 19.84
N ALA A 146 -33.82 -27.19 19.95
CA ALA A 146 -34.15 -26.60 21.24
C ALA A 146 -34.98 -27.62 22.04
N THR A 147 -34.45 -28.12 23.16
CA THR A 147 -35.17 -29.02 24.07
C THR A 147 -36.01 -28.18 25.05
N SER A 148 -37.00 -27.45 24.54
CA SER A 148 -38.05 -26.88 25.41
C SER A 148 -39.24 -27.83 25.43
N TYR A 149 -39.74 -28.15 26.63
CA TYR A 149 -40.84 -29.11 26.89
C TYR A 149 -42.16 -28.81 26.15
N THR A 150 -42.29 -27.67 25.48
CA THR A 150 -43.53 -27.21 24.83
C THR A 150 -43.50 -27.18 23.30
N SER A 151 -42.34 -27.32 22.64
CA SER A 151 -42.26 -27.66 21.21
C SER A 151 -40.80 -27.94 20.81
N ALA A 152 -40.57 -29.05 20.10
CA ALA A 152 -39.25 -29.38 19.57
C ALA A 152 -39.00 -28.59 18.27
N LYS A 153 -38.65 -27.31 18.40
CA LYS A 153 -38.26 -26.50 17.23
C LYS A 153 -36.87 -26.94 16.76
N ARG A 154 -36.79 -27.36 15.49
CA ARG A 154 -35.53 -27.65 14.79
C ARG A 154 -35.13 -26.38 14.05
N ASP A 155 -34.04 -25.75 14.47
CA ASP A 155 -33.49 -24.58 13.79
C ASP A 155 -32.25 -25.01 13.00
N LEU A 156 -32.30 -24.81 11.68
CA LEU A 156 -31.15 -25.02 10.80
C LEU A 156 -30.19 -23.85 10.96
N ARG A 157 -28.91 -24.15 11.22
CA ARG A 157 -27.87 -23.13 11.35
C ARG A 157 -26.63 -23.50 10.56
N ALA A 158 -26.08 -22.53 9.86
CA ALA A 158 -24.79 -22.63 9.19
C ALA A 158 -23.70 -22.05 10.09
N LEU A 159 -22.58 -22.74 10.22
CA LEU A 159 -21.34 -22.23 10.81
C LEU A 159 -20.35 -21.99 9.68
N LEU A 160 -20.02 -20.73 9.45
CA LEU A 160 -18.98 -20.30 8.51
C LEU A 160 -17.67 -20.14 9.28
N ARG A 161 -16.60 -20.74 8.77
CA ARG A 161 -15.21 -20.50 9.18
C ARG A 161 -14.53 -19.73 8.06
N LEU A 162 -14.21 -18.48 8.34
CA LEU A 162 -13.51 -17.56 7.47
C LEU A 162 -12.03 -17.59 7.85
N ASP A 163 -11.19 -18.15 7.00
CA ASP A 163 -9.73 -18.08 7.15
C ASP A 163 -9.30 -16.67 6.72
N THR A 164 -8.82 -15.87 7.68
CA THR A 164 -8.32 -14.53 7.41
C THR A 164 -6.85 -14.38 7.74
N SER A 165 -6.21 -13.35 7.16
CA SER A 165 -4.82 -12.98 7.48
C SER A 165 -4.53 -12.79 8.98
N ASP A 166 -5.56 -12.49 9.76
CA ASP A 166 -5.47 -12.21 11.20
C ASP A 166 -5.93 -13.41 12.04
N GLY A 167 -6.12 -14.57 11.41
CA GLY A 167 -6.62 -15.81 12.02
C GLY A 167 -8.03 -16.18 11.59
N ASP A 168 -8.52 -17.29 12.12
CA ASP A 168 -9.84 -17.81 11.80
C ASP A 168 -10.95 -17.00 12.49
N LYS A 169 -11.97 -16.63 11.72
CA LYS A 169 -13.20 -16.02 12.24
C LYS A 169 -14.37 -16.98 12.03
N PHE A 170 -15.16 -17.20 13.09
CA PHE A 170 -16.32 -18.09 13.05
C PHE A 170 -17.60 -17.27 13.14
N GLN A 171 -18.51 -17.48 12.19
CA GLN A 171 -19.82 -16.84 12.20
C GLN A 171 -20.91 -17.88 12.06
N LYS A 172 -21.88 -17.84 12.97
CA LYS A 172 -23.06 -18.69 12.94
C LYS A 172 -24.21 -17.89 12.34
N LEU A 173 -24.89 -18.46 11.35
CA LEU A 173 -25.98 -17.81 10.61
C LEU A 173 -27.21 -18.71 10.57
N GLY A 174 -28.38 -18.10 10.78
CA GLY A 174 -29.68 -18.70 10.47
C GLY A 174 -30.02 -18.62 8.98
N TYR A 175 -31.15 -19.21 8.59
CA TYR A 175 -31.62 -19.20 7.20
C TYR A 175 -31.77 -17.78 6.63
N GLU A 176 -32.47 -16.90 7.34
CA GLU A 176 -32.72 -15.52 6.88
C GLU A 176 -31.42 -14.72 6.72
N GLU A 177 -30.47 -14.91 7.63
CA GLU A 177 -29.16 -14.24 7.59
C GLU A 177 -28.31 -14.77 6.43
N LEU A 178 -28.38 -16.06 6.12
CA LEU A 178 -27.68 -16.66 4.99
C LEU A 178 -28.25 -16.16 3.65
N VAL A 179 -29.57 -16.05 3.54
CA VAL A 179 -30.24 -15.46 2.38
C VAL A 179 -29.82 -14.01 2.20
N LYS A 180 -29.79 -13.22 3.28
CA LYS A 180 -29.31 -11.85 3.25
C LYS A 180 -27.85 -11.76 2.79
N LEU A 181 -26.98 -12.62 3.32
CA LEU A 181 -25.57 -12.69 2.93
C LEU A 181 -25.43 -12.98 1.43
N HIS A 182 -26.20 -13.92 0.90
CA HIS A 182 -26.18 -14.26 -0.54
C HIS A 182 -26.51 -13.04 -1.41
N TYR A 183 -27.58 -12.31 -1.12
CA TYR A 183 -27.95 -11.12 -1.90
C TYR A 183 -26.93 -9.98 -1.79
N GLN A 184 -26.31 -9.82 -0.62
CA GLN A 184 -25.23 -8.85 -0.43
C GLN A 184 -24.00 -9.21 -1.28
N LEU A 185 -23.60 -10.47 -1.30
CA LEU A 185 -22.49 -10.94 -2.13
C LEU A 185 -22.79 -10.77 -3.62
N GLN A 186 -24.00 -11.07 -4.07
CA GLN A 186 -24.42 -10.86 -5.46
C GLN A 186 -24.33 -9.38 -5.86
N THR A 187 -24.81 -8.48 -4.99
CA THR A 187 -24.74 -7.03 -5.24
C THR A 187 -23.29 -6.55 -5.36
N VAL A 188 -22.38 -7.09 -4.54
CA VAL A 188 -20.94 -6.76 -4.62
C VAL A 188 -20.35 -7.28 -5.92
N GLN A 189 -20.69 -8.50 -6.33
CA GLN A 189 -20.26 -9.09 -7.59
C GLN A 189 -20.71 -8.25 -8.79
N ASP A 190 -21.98 -7.88 -8.86
CA ASP A 190 -22.52 -7.07 -9.97
C ASP A 190 -21.81 -5.71 -10.07
N LYS A 191 -21.50 -5.09 -8.93
CA LYS A 191 -20.72 -3.84 -8.88
C LYS A 191 -19.29 -4.05 -9.36
N MET A 192 -18.63 -5.12 -8.94
CA MET A 192 -17.28 -5.44 -9.42
C MET A 192 -17.25 -5.70 -10.93
N ASP A 193 -18.21 -6.45 -11.44
CA ASP A 193 -18.33 -6.76 -12.87
C ASP A 193 -18.58 -5.49 -13.70
N SER A 194 -19.31 -4.50 -13.14
CA SER A 194 -19.50 -3.20 -13.79
C SER A 194 -18.23 -2.35 -13.89
N LEU A 195 -17.25 -2.55 -13.01
CA LEU A 195 -15.97 -1.83 -13.01
C LEU A 195 -14.94 -2.46 -13.94
N ILE A 196 -15.13 -3.73 -14.31
CA ILE A 196 -14.22 -4.47 -15.20
C ILE A 196 -14.62 -4.31 -16.68
N LYS A 197 -15.87 -3.89 -16.96
CA LYS A 197 -16.35 -3.56 -18.30
C LYS A 197 -15.93 -2.16 -18.74
#